data_AF-A0A6L9IV82-F1
#
_entry.id   AF-A0A6L9IV82-F1
#
_cell.length_a   1.000
_cell.length_b   1.000
_cell.length_c   1.000
_cell.angle_alpha   90.00
_cell.angle_beta   90.00
_cell.angle_gamma   90.00
#
_symmetry.space_group_name_H-M   'P 1'
#
loop_
_entity.id
_entity.type
_entity.pdbx_description
1 polymer ?
#
loop_
_entity_poly.entity_id
_entity_poly.type
_entity_poly.pdbx_seq_one_letter_code
_entity_poly.pdbx_strand_id
1 'polypeptide(L)'
;MISFTPTEEQQMLVDAVRRYSANDVRPVAHESDEHCGFPEDVVNTGWEIGVLPGNIPEDLGGFGDSYSPVTGVLAYEELAFGDLSLALHVMAPALVAVPIMLEGTDAQREEFMNLFLDETPPPVTAAQIEPRILFHPHRPETVASAKNGHFVLNGQKAYVPLADGAEWLLVYAWNADAEQVDGFLVRGDAEGLTVGAQERLMGVRALPTFPVTLEN
;
A
#
# COMPACT_ATOMS: atom_id res chain seq x y z
N MET A 1 -14.35 -31.45 9.54
CA MET A 1 -14.53 -30.69 10.80
C MET A 1 -14.08 -29.27 10.51
N ILE A 2 -14.91 -28.27 10.75
CA ILE A 2 -14.53 -26.86 10.50
C ILE A 2 -13.59 -26.45 11.64
N SER A 3 -12.43 -25.86 11.30
CA SER A 3 -11.46 -25.34 12.26
C SER A 3 -11.37 -23.83 12.10
N PHE A 4 -11.27 -23.12 13.23
CA PHE A 4 -10.99 -21.68 13.30
C PHE A 4 -9.61 -21.39 13.90
N THR A 5 -8.83 -22.44 14.14
CA THR A 5 -7.46 -22.31 14.66
C THR A 5 -6.53 -21.95 13.50
N PRO A 6 -5.66 -20.94 13.66
CA PRO A 6 -4.60 -20.66 12.70
C PRO A 6 -3.74 -21.89 12.44
N THR A 7 -3.14 -21.97 11.24
CA THR A 7 -2.10 -22.96 10.97
C THR A 7 -0.86 -22.70 11.83
N GLU A 8 0.06 -23.67 11.92
CA GLU A 8 1.31 -23.49 12.66
C GLU A 8 2.12 -22.31 12.11
N GLU A 9 2.21 -22.16 10.79
CA GLU A 9 2.87 -21.03 10.12
C GLU A 9 2.18 -19.70 10.42
N GLN A 10 0.85 -19.65 10.37
CA GLN A 10 0.10 -18.44 10.74
C GLN A 10 0.32 -18.09 12.21
N GLN A 11 0.37 -19.07 13.11
CA GLN A 11 0.65 -18.83 14.52
C GLN A 11 2.08 -18.33 14.75
N MET A 12 3.06 -18.87 14.03
CA MET A 12 4.45 -18.38 14.06
C MET A 12 4.55 -16.93 13.59
N LEU A 13 3.85 -16.57 12.51
CA LEU A 13 3.76 -15.20 12.03
C LEU A 13 3.14 -14.27 13.08
N VAL A 14 1.99 -14.66 13.66
CA VAL A 14 1.33 -13.90 14.73
C VAL A 14 2.29 -13.67 15.90
N ASP A 15 2.97 -14.71 16.37
CA ASP A 15 3.88 -14.61 17.51
C ASP A 15 5.10 -13.70 17.22
N ALA A 16 5.63 -13.75 15.99
CA ALA A 16 6.74 -12.91 15.55
C ALA A 16 6.32 -11.44 15.45
N VAL A 17 5.23 -11.16 14.73
CA VAL A 17 4.70 -9.80 14.56
C VAL A 17 4.27 -9.20 15.89
N ARG A 18 3.58 -9.96 16.75
CA ARG A 18 3.18 -9.51 18.10
C ARG A 18 4.38 -9.09 18.94
N ARG A 19 5.47 -9.86 18.89
CA ARG A 19 6.70 -9.56 19.64
C ARG A 19 7.31 -8.24 19.18
N TYR A 20 7.44 -8.06 17.86
CA TYR A 20 7.91 -6.83 17.25
C TYR A 20 7.00 -5.64 17.62
N SER A 21 5.69 -5.78 17.44
CA SER A 21 4.71 -4.74 17.79
C SER A 21 4.80 -4.33 19.25
N ALA A 22 4.93 -5.28 20.18
CA ALA A 22 4.99 -4.99 21.61
C ALA A 22 6.33 -4.37 22.05
N ASN A 23 7.45 -4.82 21.50
CA ASN A 23 8.78 -4.47 21.99
C ASN A 23 9.43 -3.31 21.24
N ASP A 24 9.11 -3.13 19.96
CA ASP A 24 9.79 -2.17 19.08
C ASP A 24 8.84 -1.04 18.68
N VAL A 25 7.57 -1.35 18.37
CA VAL A 25 6.60 -0.37 17.87
C VAL A 25 5.92 0.41 18.99
N ARG A 26 5.26 -0.27 19.94
CA ARG A 26 4.51 0.40 21.03
C ARG A 26 5.34 1.41 21.82
N PRO A 27 6.62 1.14 22.15
CA PRO A 27 7.42 2.09 22.93
C PRO A 27 7.66 3.43 22.21
N VAL A 28 7.70 3.44 20.87
CA VAL A 28 7.95 4.65 20.08
C VAL A 28 6.68 5.29 19.51
N ALA A 29 5.54 4.60 19.58
CA ALA A 29 4.30 5.01 18.93
C ALA A 29 3.83 6.43 19.31
N HIS A 30 3.89 6.79 20.59
CA HIS A 30 3.45 8.11 21.05
C HIS A 30 4.32 9.24 20.49
N GLU A 31 5.64 9.11 20.62
CA GLU A 31 6.58 10.09 20.08
C GLU A 31 6.48 10.17 18.55
N SER A 32 6.25 9.03 17.89
CA SER A 32 6.10 8.97 16.44
C SER A 32 4.83 9.70 15.97
N ASP A 33 3.71 9.58 16.70
CA ASP A 33 2.49 10.36 16.41
C ASP A 33 2.72 11.86 16.62
N GLU A 34 3.39 12.26 17.70
CA GLU A 34 3.68 13.68 17.96
C GLU A 34 4.59 14.32 16.91
N HIS A 35 5.58 13.57 16.43
CA HIS A 35 6.53 14.02 15.41
C HIS A 35 6.09 13.74 13.97
N CYS A 36 4.94 13.10 13.77
CA CYS A 36 4.40 12.73 12.47
C CYS A 36 5.34 11.82 11.63
N GLY A 37 6.03 10.88 12.27
CA GLY A 37 6.89 9.91 11.59
C GLY A 37 7.53 8.90 12.54
N PHE A 38 7.87 7.72 12.01
CA PHE A 38 8.58 6.68 12.75
C PHE A 38 10.10 6.77 12.55
N PRO A 39 10.90 6.27 13.51
CA PRO A 39 12.30 5.97 13.26
C PRO A 39 12.46 5.00 12.08
N GLU A 40 13.42 5.27 11.20
CA GLU A 40 13.69 4.47 10.00
C GLU A 40 13.97 2.99 10.36
N ASP A 41 14.76 2.76 11.41
CA ASP A 41 15.08 1.40 11.90
C ASP A 41 13.83 0.59 12.26
N VAL A 42 12.80 1.25 12.80
CA VAL A 42 11.53 0.58 13.14
C VAL A 42 10.80 0.21 11.86
N VAL A 43 10.65 1.14 10.90
CA VAL A 43 10.01 0.84 9.61
C VAL A 43 10.72 -0.30 8.88
N ASN A 44 12.05 -0.25 8.80
CA ASN A 44 12.87 -1.27 8.14
C ASN A 44 12.74 -2.63 8.83
N THR A 45 12.80 -2.68 10.16
CA THR A 45 12.56 -3.93 10.92
C THR A 45 11.17 -4.49 10.63
N GLY A 46 10.15 -3.64 10.53
CA GLY A 46 8.79 -4.05 10.18
C GLY A 46 8.69 -4.66 8.78
N TRP A 47 9.41 -4.10 7.80
CA TRP A 47 9.50 -4.64 6.45
C TRP A 47 10.23 -6.00 6.42
N GLU A 48 11.36 -6.10 7.13
CA GLU A 48 12.20 -7.31 7.22
C GLU A 48 11.49 -8.53 7.82
N ILE A 49 10.41 -8.34 8.60
CA ILE A 49 9.55 -9.45 9.06
C ILE A 49 8.96 -10.22 7.87
N GLY A 50 8.85 -9.57 6.70
CA GLY A 50 8.50 -10.24 5.45
C GLY A 50 7.01 -10.56 5.33
N VAL A 51 6.14 -9.77 5.96
CA VAL A 51 4.67 -10.00 5.91
C VAL A 51 4.15 -9.97 4.46
N LEU A 52 4.54 -8.96 3.68
CA LEU A 52 4.14 -8.86 2.28
C LEU A 52 4.85 -9.90 1.39
N PRO A 53 6.20 -10.02 1.40
CA PRO A 53 6.90 -11.08 0.66
C PRO A 53 6.38 -12.51 0.96
N GLY A 54 6.05 -12.79 2.22
CA GLY A 54 5.52 -14.08 2.66
C GLY A 54 4.07 -14.35 2.25
N ASN A 55 3.35 -13.33 1.75
CA ASN A 55 2.01 -13.47 1.21
C ASN A 55 1.99 -13.48 -0.34
N ILE A 56 3.16 -13.33 -0.97
CA ILE A 56 3.34 -13.48 -2.42
C ILE A 56 3.61 -14.96 -2.72
N PRO A 57 2.88 -15.59 -3.65
CA PRO A 57 3.11 -16.96 -4.10
C PRO A 57 4.54 -17.22 -4.63
N GLU A 58 5.04 -18.44 -4.43
CA GLU A 58 6.36 -18.88 -4.92
C GLU A 58 6.53 -18.76 -6.45
N ASP A 59 5.47 -18.99 -7.23
CA ASP A 59 5.49 -18.84 -8.68
C ASP A 59 5.65 -17.39 -9.16
N LEU A 60 5.46 -16.43 -8.24
CA LEU A 60 5.74 -15.00 -8.42
C LEU A 60 7.00 -14.55 -7.67
N GLY A 61 7.83 -15.48 -7.19
CA GLY A 61 9.11 -15.23 -6.53
C GLY A 61 9.02 -14.97 -5.02
N GLY A 62 7.81 -14.99 -4.44
CA GLY A 62 7.61 -14.84 -3.00
C GLY A 62 7.89 -16.11 -2.19
N PHE A 63 7.54 -16.08 -0.91
CA PHE A 63 7.76 -17.21 0.01
C PHE A 63 6.48 -17.94 0.43
N GLY A 64 5.33 -17.50 -0.07
CA GLY A 64 4.05 -18.08 0.28
C GLY A 64 3.67 -19.25 -0.63
N ASP A 65 3.07 -20.30 -0.07
CA ASP A 65 2.44 -21.38 -0.86
C ASP A 65 1.31 -20.84 -1.76
N SER A 66 0.57 -19.86 -1.25
CA SER A 66 -0.52 -19.19 -1.96
C SER A 66 -0.85 -17.86 -1.26
N TYR A 67 -1.47 -16.94 -2.00
CA TYR A 67 -2.02 -15.73 -1.41
C TYR A 67 -3.13 -16.06 -0.41
N SER A 68 -2.99 -15.58 0.82
CA SER A 68 -3.92 -15.84 1.91
C SER A 68 -4.40 -14.55 2.57
N PRO A 69 -5.66 -14.14 2.31
CA PRO A 69 -6.27 -13.01 3.01
C PRO A 69 -6.31 -13.20 4.53
N VAL A 70 -6.44 -14.45 5.00
CA VAL A 70 -6.47 -14.77 6.43
C VAL A 70 -5.10 -14.51 7.07
N THR A 71 -4.03 -14.98 6.43
CA THR A 71 -2.65 -14.73 6.90
C THR A 71 -2.36 -13.23 6.95
N GLY A 72 -2.78 -12.49 5.91
CA GLY A 72 -2.69 -11.03 5.88
C GLY A 72 -3.38 -10.38 7.08
N VAL A 73 -4.68 -10.67 7.31
CA VAL A 73 -5.45 -10.08 8.42
C VAL A 73 -4.82 -10.35 9.77
N LEU A 74 -4.32 -11.58 10.02
CA LEU A 74 -3.64 -11.92 11.26
C LEU A 74 -2.39 -11.06 11.49
N ALA A 75 -1.57 -10.83 10.45
CA ALA A 75 -0.41 -9.96 10.57
C ALA A 75 -0.78 -8.48 10.74
N TYR A 76 -1.78 -7.97 9.99
CA TYR A 76 -2.27 -6.61 10.13
C TYR A 76 -2.80 -6.32 11.55
N GLU A 77 -3.52 -7.27 12.14
CA GLU A 77 -4.06 -7.13 13.51
C GLU A 77 -2.92 -6.96 14.53
N GLU A 78 -1.89 -7.80 14.45
CA GLU A 78 -0.75 -7.71 15.36
C GLU A 78 0.11 -6.47 15.13
N LEU A 79 0.32 -6.04 13.87
CA LEU A 79 0.98 -4.76 13.57
C LEU A 79 0.20 -3.58 14.15
N ALA A 80 -1.12 -3.55 13.93
CA ALA A 80 -1.99 -2.47 14.40
C ALA A 80 -2.17 -2.46 15.92
N PHE A 81 -2.00 -3.59 16.60
CA PHE A 81 -1.86 -3.63 18.06
C PHE A 81 -0.64 -2.83 18.54
N GLY A 82 0.42 -2.79 17.74
CA GLY A 82 1.57 -1.92 17.92
C GLY A 82 1.20 -0.46 17.72
N ASP A 83 0.97 -0.09 16.47
CA ASP A 83 0.44 1.21 16.05
C ASP A 83 -0.22 1.08 14.67
N LEU A 84 -1.39 1.69 14.48
CA LEU A 84 -2.11 1.64 13.21
C LEU A 84 -1.36 2.36 12.08
N SER A 85 -0.74 3.51 12.35
CA SER A 85 0.01 4.27 11.35
C SER A 85 1.23 3.50 10.88
N LEU A 86 1.95 2.82 11.78
CA LEU A 86 3.06 1.95 11.39
C LEU A 86 2.57 0.77 10.54
N ALA A 87 1.50 0.09 10.97
CA ALA A 87 0.94 -1.04 10.23
C ALA A 87 0.61 -0.65 8.78
N LEU A 88 0.00 0.53 8.59
CA LEU A 88 -0.30 1.08 7.27
C LEU A 88 0.96 1.53 6.52
N HIS A 89 1.97 2.04 7.20
CA HIS A 89 3.24 2.46 6.60
C HIS A 89 3.98 1.27 5.99
N VAL A 90 4.28 0.25 6.82
CA VAL A 90 5.02 -0.96 6.40
C VAL A 90 4.27 -1.70 5.30
N MET A 91 2.94 -1.69 5.36
CA MET A 91 2.10 -2.41 4.40
C MET A 91 1.59 -1.55 3.23
N ALA A 92 2.00 -0.28 3.12
CA ALA A 92 1.62 0.57 1.98
C ALA A 92 2.00 -0.05 0.61
N PRO A 93 3.16 -0.72 0.44
CA PRO A 93 3.48 -1.40 -0.81
C PRO A 93 2.48 -2.49 -1.22
N ALA A 94 1.77 -3.09 -0.26
CA ALA A 94 0.74 -4.10 -0.54
C ALA A 94 -0.44 -3.53 -1.35
N LEU A 95 -0.66 -2.21 -1.28
CA LEU A 95 -1.66 -1.51 -2.10
C LEU A 95 -1.37 -1.63 -3.60
N VAL A 96 -0.12 -1.89 -3.98
CA VAL A 96 0.31 -2.08 -5.38
C VAL A 96 0.55 -3.55 -5.68
N ALA A 97 1.23 -4.27 -4.79
CA ALA A 97 1.57 -5.68 -4.99
C ALA A 97 0.32 -6.56 -5.16
N VAL A 98 -0.70 -6.39 -4.31
CA VAL A 98 -1.88 -7.27 -4.30
C VAL A 98 -2.69 -7.14 -5.60
N PRO A 99 -3.02 -5.93 -6.10
CA PRO A 99 -3.67 -5.80 -7.40
C PRO A 99 -2.87 -6.40 -8.56
N ILE A 100 -1.55 -6.20 -8.62
CA ILE A 100 -0.70 -6.76 -9.69
C ILE A 100 -0.66 -8.29 -9.61
N MET A 101 -0.49 -8.83 -8.40
CA MET A 101 -0.48 -10.28 -8.17
C MET A 101 -1.80 -10.92 -8.65
N LEU A 102 -2.94 -10.36 -8.24
CA LEU A 102 -4.26 -10.95 -8.54
C LEU A 102 -4.71 -10.70 -9.99
N GLU A 103 -4.58 -9.47 -10.48
CA GLU A 103 -5.22 -9.02 -11.73
C GLU A 103 -4.22 -8.58 -12.81
N GLY A 104 -2.93 -8.51 -12.48
CA GLY A 104 -1.89 -8.12 -13.44
C GLY A 104 -1.71 -9.14 -14.55
N THR A 105 -1.30 -8.67 -15.72
CA THR A 105 -0.81 -9.53 -16.81
C THR A 105 0.52 -10.18 -16.44
N ASP A 106 0.90 -11.27 -17.11
CA ASP A 106 2.19 -11.93 -16.87
C ASP A 106 3.38 -10.96 -17.02
N ALA A 107 3.32 -10.07 -18.02
CA ALA A 107 4.34 -9.03 -18.22
C ALA A 107 4.41 -8.04 -17.05
N GLN A 108 3.27 -7.61 -16.49
CA GLN A 108 3.25 -6.74 -15.32
C GLN A 108 3.74 -7.47 -14.06
N ARG A 109 3.40 -8.75 -13.90
CA ARG A 109 3.90 -9.54 -12.77
C ARG A 109 5.42 -9.70 -12.85
N GLU A 110 5.96 -10.03 -14.03
CA GLU A 110 7.40 -10.14 -14.26
C GLU A 110 8.15 -8.81 -14.02
N GLU A 111 7.55 -7.68 -14.43
CA GLU A 111 8.14 -6.35 -14.28
C GLU A 111 8.14 -5.86 -12.83
N PHE A 112 7.04 -6.07 -12.08
CA PHE A 112 6.83 -5.39 -10.80
C PHE A 112 6.98 -6.27 -9.56
N MET A 113 6.74 -7.59 -9.63
CA MET A 113 6.69 -8.41 -8.41
C MET A 113 8.02 -8.46 -7.67
N ASN A 114 9.14 -8.38 -8.40
CA ASN A 114 10.49 -8.35 -7.80
C ASN A 114 10.72 -7.15 -6.88
N LEU A 115 10.04 -6.02 -7.11
CA LEU A 115 10.18 -4.83 -6.25
C LEU A 115 9.79 -5.11 -4.80
N PHE A 116 8.89 -6.07 -4.56
CA PHE A 116 8.37 -6.38 -3.23
C PHE A 116 9.17 -7.48 -2.53
N LEU A 117 10.25 -7.98 -3.14
CA LEU A 117 11.08 -9.06 -2.62
C LEU A 117 12.44 -8.58 -2.12
N ASP A 118 12.75 -7.29 -2.31
CA ASP A 118 14.00 -6.67 -1.85
C ASP A 118 14.01 -6.47 -0.33
N GLU A 119 15.23 -6.37 0.23
CA GLU A 119 15.44 -6.12 1.67
C GLU A 119 14.94 -4.75 2.13
N THR A 120 14.74 -3.81 1.19
CA THR A 120 14.23 -2.46 1.46
C THR A 120 12.82 -2.30 0.90
N PRO A 121 11.90 -1.62 1.63
CA PRO A 121 10.54 -1.40 1.14
C PRO A 121 10.57 -0.56 -0.15
N PRO A 122 9.89 -0.99 -1.23
CA PRO A 122 9.88 -0.24 -2.47
C PRO A 122 9.09 1.07 -2.29
N PRO A 123 9.54 2.18 -2.87
CA PRO A 123 8.86 3.48 -2.78
C PRO A 123 7.63 3.50 -3.70
N VAL A 124 6.58 2.76 -3.34
CA VAL A 124 5.34 2.66 -4.13
C VAL A 124 4.10 2.81 -3.27
N THR A 125 3.03 3.33 -3.86
CA THR A 125 1.76 3.56 -3.15
C THR A 125 0.56 3.49 -4.08
N ALA A 126 -0.66 3.64 -3.56
CA ALA A 126 -1.87 3.70 -4.36
C ALA A 126 -2.74 4.90 -4.00
N ALA A 127 -3.38 5.48 -5.01
CA ALA A 127 -4.23 6.65 -4.90
C ALA A 127 -5.67 6.29 -5.34
N GLN A 128 -6.54 6.09 -4.36
CA GLN A 128 -7.96 5.74 -4.61
C GLN A 128 -8.91 6.87 -4.19
N ILE A 129 -8.77 7.34 -2.95
CA ILE A 129 -9.68 8.29 -2.31
C ILE A 129 -9.58 9.67 -2.98
N GLU A 130 -10.72 10.35 -3.10
CA GLU A 130 -10.83 11.70 -3.68
C GLU A 130 -11.36 12.69 -2.63
N PRO A 131 -10.98 13.99 -2.70
CA PRO A 131 -11.32 15.00 -1.70
C PRO A 131 -12.78 15.48 -1.82
N ARG A 132 -13.74 14.54 -1.73
CA ARG A 132 -15.17 14.81 -1.85
C ARG A 132 -16.00 14.12 -0.77
N ILE A 133 -17.10 14.76 -0.41
CA ILE A 133 -18.09 14.20 0.50
C ILE A 133 -18.75 12.99 -0.19
N LEU A 134 -18.89 11.87 0.53
CA LEU A 134 -19.44 10.61 -0.01
C LEU A 134 -18.68 10.13 -1.27
N PHE A 135 -17.34 10.12 -1.19
CA PHE A 135 -16.51 9.39 -2.15
C PHE A 135 -17.00 7.94 -2.29
N HIS A 136 -17.06 7.44 -3.54
CA HIS A 136 -17.46 6.08 -3.85
C HIS A 136 -16.42 5.45 -4.78
N PRO A 137 -15.75 4.35 -4.41
CA PRO A 137 -14.62 3.81 -5.16
C PRO A 137 -14.98 3.34 -6.58
N HIS A 138 -16.22 2.93 -6.82
CA HIS A 138 -16.70 2.57 -8.16
C HIS A 138 -17.25 3.74 -8.99
N ARG A 139 -17.21 4.97 -8.47
CA ARG A 139 -17.63 6.20 -9.18
C ARG A 139 -16.66 7.36 -8.88
N PRO A 140 -15.36 7.20 -9.20
CA PRO A 140 -14.40 8.28 -9.06
C PRO A 140 -14.69 9.41 -10.06
N GLU A 141 -14.37 10.63 -9.68
CA GLU A 141 -14.35 11.81 -10.57
C GLU A 141 -13.01 11.94 -11.31
N THR A 142 -11.95 11.29 -10.83
CA THR A 142 -10.71 11.16 -11.59
C THR A 142 -10.99 10.33 -12.84
N VAL A 143 -10.72 10.90 -14.01
CA VAL A 143 -10.99 10.27 -15.31
C VAL A 143 -9.68 9.92 -16.00
N ALA A 144 -9.63 8.74 -16.61
CA ALA A 144 -8.62 8.33 -17.56
C ALA A 144 -9.24 8.26 -18.96
N SER A 145 -8.55 8.81 -19.96
CA SER A 145 -8.98 8.78 -21.37
C SER A 145 -7.82 8.39 -22.27
N ALA A 146 -8.07 7.54 -23.27
CA ALA A 146 -7.06 7.16 -24.24
C ALA A 146 -6.82 8.28 -25.25
N LYS A 147 -5.55 8.72 -25.38
CA LYS A 147 -5.13 9.75 -26.32
C LYS A 147 -3.76 9.40 -26.89
N ASN A 148 -3.68 9.28 -28.21
CA ASN A 148 -2.44 9.02 -28.94
C ASN A 148 -1.65 7.78 -28.46
N GLY A 149 -2.32 6.72 -28.05
CA GLY A 149 -1.68 5.48 -27.55
C GLY A 149 -1.26 5.52 -26.08
N HIS A 150 -1.60 6.59 -25.35
CA HIS A 150 -1.37 6.73 -23.91
C HIS A 150 -2.70 6.98 -23.18
N PHE A 151 -2.72 6.77 -21.87
CA PHE A 151 -3.80 7.26 -21.02
C PHE A 151 -3.43 8.61 -20.42
N VAL A 152 -4.43 9.48 -20.41
CA VAL A 152 -4.39 10.87 -19.98
C VAL A 152 -5.32 10.97 -18.77
N LEU A 153 -4.76 11.27 -17.60
CA LEU A 153 -5.44 11.19 -16.31
C LEU A 153 -5.66 12.60 -15.77
N ASN A 154 -6.90 12.89 -15.40
CA ASN A 154 -7.29 14.18 -14.83
C ASN A 154 -8.10 13.97 -13.56
N GLY A 155 -7.67 14.58 -12.45
CA GLY A 155 -8.40 14.52 -11.19
C GLY A 155 -7.54 14.84 -9.98
N GLN A 156 -8.15 14.64 -8.80
CA GLN A 156 -7.50 14.88 -7.52
C GLN A 156 -7.72 13.69 -6.60
N LYS A 157 -6.65 13.26 -5.95
CA LYS A 157 -6.63 12.23 -4.93
C LYS A 157 -6.27 12.85 -3.59
N ALA A 158 -6.72 12.22 -2.52
CA ALA A 158 -6.51 12.64 -1.14
C ALA A 158 -6.07 11.45 -0.30
N TYR A 159 -5.39 11.72 0.82
CA TYR A 159 -4.94 10.70 1.76
C TYR A 159 -4.08 9.60 1.12
N VAL A 160 -3.26 9.95 0.12
CA VAL A 160 -2.35 9.00 -0.53
C VAL A 160 -1.14 8.79 0.37
N PRO A 161 -0.94 7.59 0.96
CA PRO A 161 0.14 7.37 1.91
C PRO A 161 1.48 7.37 1.21
N LEU A 162 2.50 7.98 1.80
CA LEU A 162 3.89 7.94 1.32
C LEU A 162 4.05 8.38 -0.16
N ALA A 163 3.16 9.25 -0.65
CA ALA A 163 3.19 9.69 -2.05
C ALA A 163 4.41 10.57 -2.36
N ASP A 164 4.90 11.32 -1.38
CA ASP A 164 6.14 12.08 -1.52
C ASP A 164 7.34 11.13 -1.61
N GLY A 165 8.06 11.19 -2.72
CA GLY A 165 9.16 10.27 -3.03
C GLY A 165 8.76 8.91 -3.58
N ALA A 166 7.46 8.64 -3.81
CA ALA A 166 7.03 7.40 -4.46
C ALA A 166 7.51 7.36 -5.92
N GLU A 167 8.13 6.26 -6.35
CA GLU A 167 8.52 6.01 -7.73
C GLU A 167 7.33 5.58 -8.60
N TRP A 168 6.38 4.85 -8.01
CA TRP A 168 5.16 4.41 -8.68
C TRP A 168 3.93 4.60 -7.82
N LEU A 169 2.86 5.05 -8.45
CA LEU A 169 1.54 5.17 -7.86
C LEU A 169 0.55 4.33 -8.66
N LEU A 170 -0.17 3.42 -7.99
CA LEU A 170 -1.36 2.81 -8.56
C LEU A 170 -2.55 3.77 -8.40
N VAL A 171 -2.92 4.45 -9.47
CA VAL A 171 -4.01 5.43 -9.48
C VAL A 171 -5.29 4.76 -9.97
N TYR A 172 -6.35 4.80 -9.16
CA TYR A 172 -7.68 4.35 -9.59
C TYR A 172 -8.46 5.47 -10.24
N ALA A 173 -8.93 5.27 -11.46
CA ALA A 173 -9.67 6.29 -12.23
C ALA A 173 -10.81 5.68 -13.04
N TRP A 174 -11.81 6.49 -13.36
CA TRP A 174 -12.86 6.14 -14.31
C TRP A 174 -12.27 6.12 -15.71
N ASN A 175 -12.15 4.93 -16.30
CA ASN A 175 -11.77 4.78 -17.70
C ASN A 175 -12.97 5.12 -18.58
N ALA A 176 -12.92 6.27 -19.25
CA ALA A 176 -13.99 6.75 -20.09
C ALA A 176 -14.23 5.86 -21.33
N ASP A 177 -13.20 5.19 -21.83
CA ASP A 177 -13.29 4.33 -23.01
C ASP A 177 -13.87 2.95 -22.69
N ALA A 178 -13.57 2.41 -21.51
CA ALA A 178 -14.05 1.10 -21.06
C ALA A 178 -15.33 1.18 -20.18
N GLU A 179 -15.76 2.38 -19.81
CA GLU A 179 -16.90 2.64 -18.92
C GLU A 179 -16.82 1.88 -17.58
N GLN A 180 -15.62 1.80 -16.99
CA GLN A 180 -15.37 1.13 -15.71
C GLN A 180 -14.28 1.85 -14.91
N VAL A 181 -14.02 1.37 -13.68
CA VAL A 181 -12.88 1.83 -12.88
C VAL A 181 -11.70 0.90 -13.12
N ASP A 182 -10.59 1.46 -13.57
CA ASP A 182 -9.33 0.75 -13.78
C ASP A 182 -8.24 1.30 -12.84
N GLY A 183 -7.21 0.49 -12.63
CA GLY A 183 -5.97 0.89 -11.95
C GLY A 183 -4.86 1.18 -12.96
N PHE A 184 -4.22 2.34 -12.84
CA PHE A 184 -3.15 2.80 -13.71
C PHE A 184 -1.87 2.93 -12.91
N LEU A 185 -0.80 2.23 -13.31
CA LEU A 185 0.53 2.44 -12.75
C LEU A 185 1.13 3.71 -13.37
N VAL A 186 1.29 4.74 -12.54
CA VAL A 186 1.80 6.06 -12.93
C VAL A 186 3.14 6.28 -12.26
N ARG A 187 4.13 6.70 -13.03
CA ARG A 187 5.43 7.11 -12.50
C ARG A 187 5.27 8.32 -11.58
N GLY A 188 5.95 8.34 -10.43
CA GLY A 188 5.93 9.48 -9.52
C GLY A 188 6.52 10.77 -10.10
N ASP A 189 7.35 10.65 -11.14
CA ASP A 189 7.92 11.76 -11.90
C ASP A 189 7.18 12.04 -13.23
N ALA A 190 5.99 11.47 -13.43
CA ALA A 190 5.20 11.71 -14.63
C ALA A 190 4.80 13.19 -14.76
N GLU A 191 4.87 13.72 -15.99
CA GLU A 191 4.39 15.07 -16.30
C GLU A 191 2.90 15.21 -15.97
N GLY A 192 2.54 16.28 -15.24
CA GLY A 192 1.16 16.53 -14.80
C GLY A 192 0.79 15.87 -13.46
N LEU A 193 1.65 15.03 -12.88
CA LEU A 193 1.49 14.55 -11.50
C LEU A 193 2.13 15.55 -10.54
N THR A 194 1.38 15.98 -9.53
CA THR A 194 1.88 16.84 -8.45
C THR A 194 1.46 16.30 -7.09
N VAL A 195 2.44 16.03 -6.23
CA VAL A 195 2.23 15.72 -4.82
C VAL A 195 2.17 17.04 -4.04
N GLY A 196 1.10 17.26 -3.28
CA GLY A 196 0.94 18.47 -2.47
C GLY A 196 1.66 18.38 -1.12
N ALA A 197 1.39 19.33 -0.24
CA ALA A 197 1.92 19.30 1.12
C ALA A 197 1.28 18.17 1.95
N GLN A 198 2.05 17.60 2.89
CA GLN A 198 1.56 16.58 3.83
C GLN A 198 0.30 17.05 4.56
N GLU A 199 -0.71 16.17 4.60
CA GLU A 199 -1.98 16.43 5.26
C GLU A 199 -1.86 16.36 6.79
N ARG A 200 -2.65 17.19 7.47
CA ARG A 200 -2.71 17.22 8.94
C ARG A 200 -3.95 16.48 9.41
N LEU A 201 -3.75 15.28 9.94
CA LEU A 201 -4.82 14.40 10.42
C LEU A 201 -4.97 14.51 11.95
N MET A 202 -6.16 14.15 12.45
CA MET A 202 -6.43 14.08 13.89
C MET A 202 -5.66 12.94 14.59
N GLY A 203 -5.39 11.86 13.86
CA GLY A 203 -4.66 10.67 14.30
C GLY A 203 -4.09 9.94 13.09
N VAL A 204 -3.39 8.82 13.31
CA VAL A 204 -2.59 8.17 12.25
C VAL A 204 -1.52 9.13 11.72
N ARG A 205 -1.04 10.06 12.56
CA ARG A 205 -0.21 11.20 12.13
C ARG A 205 1.19 10.76 11.68
N ALA A 206 1.64 9.61 12.18
CA ALA A 206 2.93 9.03 11.85
C ALA A 206 2.96 8.33 10.48
N LEU A 207 1.82 8.27 9.77
CA LEU A 207 1.76 7.92 8.36
C LEU A 207 1.61 9.22 7.53
N PRO A 208 2.67 9.67 6.83
CA PRO A 208 2.55 10.78 5.91
C PRO A 208 1.55 10.47 4.80
N THR A 209 0.52 11.31 4.66
CA THR A 209 -0.42 11.26 3.53
C THR A 209 -0.43 12.59 2.79
N PHE A 210 -0.70 12.52 1.50
CA PHE A 210 -0.61 13.67 0.61
C PHE A 210 -1.81 13.71 -0.34
N PRO A 211 -2.25 14.93 -0.73
CA PRO A 211 -3.07 15.08 -1.91
C PRO A 211 -2.20 14.87 -3.15
N VAL A 212 -2.76 14.23 -4.18
CA VAL A 212 -2.10 14.06 -5.48
C VAL A 212 -3.01 14.65 -6.54
N THR A 213 -2.48 15.58 -7.32
CA THR A 213 -3.18 16.20 -8.45
C THR A 213 -2.64 15.62 -9.75
N LEU A 214 -3.54 15.31 -10.67
CA LEU A 214 -3.26 14.81 -12.00
C LEU A 214 -3.86 15.80 -13.00
N GLU A 215 -3.00 16.49 -13.72
CA GLU A 215 -3.33 17.50 -14.73
C GLU A 215 -2.54 17.20 -16.00
N ASN A 216 -2.97 16.19 -16.78
CA ASN A 216 -2.79 16.13 -18.23
C ASN A 216 -3.61 14.99 -18.84
#